data_AF-A0A934JRA6-F1
#
_entry.id   AF-A0A934JRA6-F1
#
_cell.length_a   1.000
_cell.length_b   1.000
_cell.length_c   1.000
_cell.angle_alpha   90.00
_cell.angle_beta   90.00
_cell.angle_gamma   90.00
#
_symmetry.space_group_name_H-M   'P 1'
#
loop_
_entity.id
_entity.type
_entity.pdbx_description
1 polymer ?
#
loop_
_entity_poly.entity_id
_entity_poly.type
_entity_poly.pdbx_seq_one_letter_code
_entity_poly.pdbx_strand_id
1 'polypeptide(L)'
;MAVYFVGSAKLIKDIENVNAEIEILRSMEFGGVGRIEKYASSVPPENTIKANGAELSRETFWRLWEYAQASGNIVDQASKQRGQFGTGNGSTTFTIPDHRGVVGRGFDNGAGLDSAPTLGRYQGDNNRAHSHSMGAAGNHSHSMGAAGNHRHGIVGSPNDNTPRVAPDTARAGGTVMYTDYAGEHTHTINVNGNHTHSINSSGATETTMKNVTFLYCIRYQ
;
A
#
# COMPACT_ATOMS: atom_id res chain seq x y z
N MET A 1 56.79 -60.35 22.40
CA MET A 1 55.61 -60.96 21.74
C MET A 1 54.57 -59.85 21.57
N ALA A 2 54.59 -59.16 20.43
CA ALA A 2 53.63 -58.09 20.15
C ALA A 2 52.34 -58.73 19.62
N VAL A 3 51.31 -58.78 20.47
CA VAL A 3 49.99 -59.26 20.07
C VAL A 3 49.32 -58.14 19.27
N TYR A 4 49.50 -58.15 17.96
CA TYR A 4 48.73 -57.30 17.06
C TYR A 4 47.29 -57.82 17.04
N PHE A 5 46.38 -57.07 17.65
CA PHE A 5 44.94 -57.32 17.55
C PHE A 5 44.47 -57.01 16.12
N VAL A 6 44.56 -58.00 15.22
CA VAL A 6 44.08 -57.90 13.83
C VAL A 6 42.57 -57.59 13.75
N GLY A 7 41.81 -57.82 14.84
CA GLY A 7 40.38 -57.51 14.92
C GLY A 7 40.02 -56.03 15.09
N SER A 8 40.93 -55.18 15.59
CA SER A 8 40.61 -53.76 15.85
C SER A 8 40.55 -52.92 14.58
N ALA A 9 41.41 -53.19 13.60
CA ALA A 9 41.48 -52.43 12.34
C ALA A 9 40.25 -52.65 11.44
N LYS A 10 39.64 -53.84 11.48
CA LYS A 10 38.40 -54.13 10.76
C LYS A 10 37.21 -53.39 11.40
N LEU A 11 37.09 -53.48 12.73
CA LEU A 11 36.03 -52.81 13.48
C LEU A 11 36.05 -51.27 13.31
N ILE A 12 37.25 -50.67 13.28
CA ILE A 12 37.41 -49.22 13.06
C ILE A 12 36.89 -48.82 11.67
N LYS A 13 37.26 -49.56 10.62
CA LYS A 13 36.76 -49.30 9.25
C LYS A 13 35.26 -49.50 9.12
N ASP A 14 34.71 -50.51 9.80
CA ASP A 14 33.27 -50.76 9.81
C ASP A 14 32.52 -49.59 10.47
N ILE A 15 33.05 -49.01 11.56
CA ILE A 15 32.48 -47.81 12.21
C ILE A 15 32.60 -46.57 11.32
N GLU A 16 33.74 -46.35 10.68
CA GLU A 16 33.95 -45.23 9.75
C GLU A 16 32.98 -45.30 8.56
N ASN A 17 32.74 -46.51 8.03
CA ASN A 17 31.76 -46.73 6.96
C ASN A 17 30.33 -46.47 7.40
N VAL A 18 29.92 -46.94 8.58
CA VAL A 18 28.58 -46.67 9.13
C VAL A 18 28.38 -45.17 9.38
N ASN A 19 29.40 -44.46 9.87
CA ASN A 19 29.33 -43.02 10.05
C ASN A 19 29.22 -42.26 8.71
N ALA A 20 29.94 -42.70 7.69
CA ALA A 20 29.84 -42.12 6.34
C ALA A 20 28.45 -42.37 5.72
N GLU A 21 27.88 -43.57 5.88
CA GLU A 21 26.51 -43.87 5.46
C GLU A 21 25.46 -43.03 6.21
N ILE A 22 25.65 -42.81 7.52
CA ILE A 22 24.81 -41.93 8.33
C ILE A 22 24.89 -40.47 7.83
N GLU A 23 26.08 -39.98 7.50
CA GLU A 23 26.22 -38.61 6.96
C GLU A 23 25.60 -38.47 5.57
N ILE A 24 25.73 -39.50 4.72
CA ILE A 24 25.07 -39.53 3.40
C ILE A 24 23.55 -39.57 3.56
N LEU A 25 23.03 -40.41 4.47
CA LEU A 25 21.59 -40.48 4.77
C LEU A 25 21.08 -39.15 5.30
N ARG A 26 21.77 -38.51 6.26
CA ARG A 26 21.47 -37.17 6.77
C ARG A 26 21.46 -36.10 5.66
N SER A 27 22.38 -36.21 4.70
CA SER A 27 22.44 -35.30 3.55
C SER A 27 21.30 -35.49 2.55
N MET A 28 20.62 -36.66 2.57
CA MET A 28 19.44 -36.99 1.76
C MET A 28 18.10 -36.77 2.51
N GLU A 29 18.10 -36.40 3.80
CA GLU A 29 17.01 -36.73 4.74
C GLU A 29 15.96 -35.66 5.04
N PHE A 30 15.96 -34.49 4.40
CA PHE A 30 14.88 -33.55 4.71
C PHE A 30 13.54 -33.99 4.13
N GLY A 31 13.43 -34.94 3.18
CA GLY A 31 12.16 -35.63 2.88
C GLY A 31 10.93 -34.73 2.62
N GLY A 32 11.13 -33.48 2.19
CA GLY A 32 10.08 -32.47 2.07
C GLY A 32 9.81 -31.62 3.32
N VAL A 33 10.39 -31.94 4.47
CA VAL A 33 10.45 -31.09 5.67
C VAL A 33 10.89 -29.68 5.29
N GLY A 34 10.21 -28.69 5.84
CA GLY A 34 10.44 -27.28 5.57
C GLY A 34 9.74 -26.74 4.33
N ARG A 35 9.19 -27.60 3.45
CA ARG A 35 8.42 -27.16 2.28
C ARG A 35 7.13 -26.47 2.72
N ILE A 36 6.85 -25.35 2.07
CA ILE A 36 5.59 -24.63 2.16
C ILE A 36 4.66 -25.12 1.04
N GLU A 37 3.52 -25.65 1.42
CA GLU A 37 2.56 -26.31 0.53
C GLU A 37 1.18 -25.65 0.65
N LYS A 38 0.45 -25.59 -0.47
CA LYS A 38 -0.88 -24.99 -0.56
C LYS A 38 -1.93 -26.09 -0.55
N TYR A 39 -2.93 -25.95 0.30
CA TYR A 39 -4.01 -26.89 0.44
C TYR A 39 -5.37 -26.23 0.19
N ALA A 40 -6.19 -26.86 -0.65
CA ALA A 40 -7.61 -26.52 -0.84
C ALA A 40 -8.46 -27.16 0.27
N SER A 41 -7.99 -27.07 1.52
CA SER A 41 -8.59 -27.65 2.72
C SER A 41 -8.42 -26.67 3.88
N SER A 42 -9.33 -26.69 4.86
CA SER A 42 -9.21 -25.95 6.11
C SER A 42 -8.41 -26.68 7.19
N VAL A 43 -8.12 -27.97 6.97
CA VAL A 43 -7.41 -28.86 7.89
C VAL A 43 -6.03 -29.22 7.28
N PRO A 44 -4.93 -29.02 8.03
CA PRO A 44 -3.61 -29.48 7.61
C PRO A 44 -3.58 -30.99 7.40
N PRO A 45 -3.11 -31.49 6.25
CA PRO A 45 -2.87 -32.92 6.06
C PRO A 45 -1.76 -33.46 6.96
N GLU A 46 -1.67 -34.78 7.02
CA GLU A 46 -0.69 -35.49 7.84
C GLU A 46 0.75 -35.02 7.56
N ASN A 47 1.55 -34.94 8.63
CA ASN A 47 2.94 -34.47 8.61
C ASN A 47 3.12 -32.99 8.22
N THR A 48 2.03 -32.22 8.20
CA THR A 48 2.07 -30.76 7.99
C THR A 48 1.40 -30.00 9.12
N ILE A 49 1.81 -28.75 9.32
CA ILE A 49 1.21 -27.81 10.27
C ILE A 49 0.96 -26.48 9.59
N LYS A 50 -0.01 -25.69 10.05
CA LYS A 50 -0.31 -24.38 9.47
C LYS A 50 0.94 -23.48 9.51
N ALA A 51 1.31 -22.87 8.40
CA ALA A 51 2.39 -21.88 8.34
C ALA A 51 1.85 -20.52 8.83
N ASN A 52 1.63 -20.42 10.14
CA ASN A 52 0.92 -19.32 10.80
C ASN A 52 1.78 -18.53 11.80
N GLY A 53 3.11 -18.72 11.77
CA GLY A 53 4.00 -18.03 12.71
C GLY A 53 4.12 -18.67 14.09
N ALA A 54 3.51 -19.84 14.32
CA ALA A 54 3.47 -20.47 15.64
C ALA A 54 4.88 -20.74 16.22
N GLU A 55 4.95 -20.71 17.55
CA GLU A 55 6.08 -21.20 18.32
C GLU A 55 5.91 -22.70 18.60
N LEU A 56 6.95 -23.48 18.33
CA LEU A 56 6.95 -24.94 18.38
C LEU A 56 8.09 -25.45 19.25
N SER A 57 7.87 -26.60 19.89
CA SER A 57 8.91 -27.31 20.63
C SER A 57 9.97 -27.89 19.70
N ARG A 58 11.25 -27.65 20.02
CA ARG A 58 12.39 -28.24 19.30
C ARG A 58 12.46 -29.77 19.45
N GLU A 59 11.92 -30.32 20.54
CA GLU A 59 11.89 -31.77 20.77
C GLU A 59 10.80 -32.44 19.95
N THR A 60 9.58 -31.88 19.96
CA THR A 60 8.44 -32.45 19.22
C THR A 60 8.62 -32.31 17.71
N PHE A 61 9.17 -31.18 17.26
CA PHE A 61 9.36 -30.86 15.84
C PHE A 61 10.84 -30.86 15.45
N TRP A 62 11.59 -31.85 15.94
CA TRP A 62 13.05 -31.91 15.81
C TRP A 62 13.55 -31.87 14.36
N ARG A 63 12.90 -32.56 13.41
CA ARG A 63 13.29 -32.55 11.98
C ARG A 63 13.11 -31.16 11.37
N LEU A 64 12.03 -30.48 11.72
CA LEU A 64 11.77 -29.12 11.24
C LEU A 64 12.71 -28.11 11.90
N TRP A 65 13.08 -28.32 13.15
CA TRP A 65 14.10 -27.52 13.83
C TRP A 65 15.49 -27.69 13.20
N GLU A 66 15.89 -28.93 12.90
CA GLU A 66 17.13 -29.23 12.17
C GLU A 66 17.12 -28.57 10.78
N TYR A 67 16.01 -28.69 10.05
CA TYR A 67 15.83 -27.99 8.78
C TYR A 67 15.97 -26.47 8.93
N ALA A 68 15.30 -25.87 9.92
CA ALA A 68 15.35 -24.43 10.15
C ALA A 68 16.79 -23.95 10.35
N GLN A 69 17.58 -24.67 11.14
CA GLN A 69 19.00 -24.38 11.37
C GLN A 69 19.84 -24.50 10.09
N ALA A 70 19.58 -25.51 9.26
CA ALA A 70 20.30 -25.73 8.00
C ALA A 70 19.84 -24.82 6.85
N SER A 71 18.64 -24.23 6.94
CA SER A 71 17.99 -23.53 5.83
C SER A 71 18.64 -22.22 5.39
N GLY A 72 19.53 -21.65 6.21
CA GLY A 72 20.02 -20.28 6.03
C GLY A 72 18.96 -19.19 6.20
N ASN A 73 17.76 -19.55 6.67
CA ASN A 73 16.60 -18.67 6.81
C ASN A 73 16.08 -18.59 8.27
N ILE A 74 16.95 -18.91 9.25
CA ILE A 74 16.71 -18.69 10.67
C ILE A 74 17.36 -17.39 11.11
N VAL A 75 16.62 -16.60 11.91
CA VAL A 75 17.10 -15.34 12.47
C VAL A 75 16.73 -15.23 13.95
N ASP A 76 17.32 -14.24 14.63
CA ASP A 76 16.91 -13.91 15.98
C ASP A 76 15.42 -13.55 16.05
N GLN A 77 14.75 -14.02 17.10
CA GLN A 77 13.31 -13.88 17.29
C GLN A 77 12.85 -12.42 17.26
N ALA A 78 13.66 -11.47 17.74
CA ALA A 78 13.31 -10.05 17.75
C ALA A 78 13.35 -9.42 16.35
N SER A 79 14.17 -9.96 15.45
CA SER A 79 14.35 -9.44 14.07
C SER A 79 13.52 -10.18 13.03
N LYS A 80 12.85 -11.26 13.44
CA LYS A 80 12.14 -12.19 12.57
C LYS A 80 11.13 -11.50 11.66
N GLN A 81 11.27 -11.77 10.36
CA GLN A 81 10.27 -11.45 9.34
C GLN A 81 9.33 -12.62 9.08
N ARG A 82 8.17 -12.34 8.45
CA ARG A 82 7.09 -13.34 8.29
C ARG A 82 7.52 -14.62 7.61
N GLY A 83 8.40 -14.57 6.59
CA GLY A 83 8.84 -15.74 5.85
C GLY A 83 10.06 -16.46 6.44
N GLN A 84 10.51 -16.09 7.63
CA GLN A 84 11.71 -16.61 8.28
C GLN A 84 11.37 -17.55 9.44
N PHE A 85 12.32 -18.40 9.82
CA PHE A 85 12.30 -19.07 11.11
C PHE A 85 12.88 -18.14 12.19
N GLY A 86 12.35 -18.21 13.40
CA GLY A 86 12.88 -17.47 14.55
C GLY A 86 13.48 -18.40 15.61
N THR A 87 14.43 -17.89 16.38
CA THR A 87 15.06 -18.61 17.51
C THR A 87 14.11 -18.99 18.64
N GLY A 88 12.85 -18.53 18.63
CA GLY A 88 11.85 -18.80 19.67
C GLY A 88 12.24 -18.18 21.00
N ASN A 89 12.11 -18.94 22.08
CA ASN A 89 12.53 -18.53 23.42
C ASN A 89 14.05 -18.60 23.65
N GLY A 90 14.83 -18.95 22.62
CA GLY A 90 16.30 -19.06 22.69
C GLY A 90 16.82 -20.40 23.22
N SER A 91 15.97 -21.32 23.66
CA SER A 91 16.39 -22.59 24.28
C SER A 91 15.62 -23.80 23.77
N THR A 92 14.33 -23.89 24.07
CA THR A 92 13.51 -25.10 23.85
C THR A 92 12.52 -24.96 22.70
N THR A 93 12.34 -23.75 22.17
CA THR A 93 11.37 -23.48 21.10
C THR A 93 11.98 -22.78 19.90
N PHE A 94 11.24 -22.77 18.79
CA PHE A 94 11.52 -21.98 17.60
C PHE A 94 10.20 -21.55 16.96
N THR A 95 10.22 -20.51 16.13
CA THR A 95 9.01 -20.07 15.43
C THR A 95 9.11 -20.32 13.92
N ILE A 96 8.00 -20.72 13.31
CA ILE A 96 7.92 -21.02 11.86
C ILE A 96 7.49 -19.80 11.03
N PRO A 97 7.60 -19.84 9.69
CA PRO A 97 7.03 -18.81 8.83
C PRO A 97 5.51 -18.61 8.98
N ASP A 98 5.04 -17.40 8.69
CA ASP A 98 3.63 -17.00 8.63
C ASP A 98 3.26 -16.56 7.20
N HIS A 99 2.48 -17.39 6.51
CA HIS A 99 2.03 -17.18 5.14
C HIS A 99 0.56 -16.72 5.04
N ARG A 100 -0.08 -16.38 6.16
CA ARG A 100 -1.45 -15.87 6.15
C ARG A 100 -1.50 -14.50 5.46
N GLY A 101 -2.46 -14.31 4.56
CA GLY A 101 -2.71 -13.02 3.89
C GLY A 101 -1.62 -12.58 2.91
N VAL A 102 -0.66 -13.44 2.56
CA VAL A 102 0.45 -13.08 1.66
C VAL A 102 0.58 -14.06 0.51
N VAL A 103 0.97 -13.53 -0.64
CA VAL A 103 1.37 -14.32 -1.80
C VAL A 103 2.90 -14.45 -1.80
N GLY A 104 3.41 -15.66 -2.03
CA GLY A 104 4.85 -15.87 -2.16
C GLY A 104 5.39 -15.25 -3.43
N ARG A 105 6.50 -14.50 -3.31
CA ARG A 105 7.29 -14.01 -4.46
C ARG A 105 8.59 -14.78 -4.56
N GLY A 106 9.14 -14.89 -5.77
CA GLY A 106 10.45 -15.47 -5.99
C GLY A 106 11.54 -14.67 -5.26
N PHE A 107 12.50 -15.37 -4.67
CA PHE A 107 13.69 -14.75 -4.08
C PHE A 107 14.61 -14.28 -5.21
N ASP A 108 15.02 -13.01 -5.17
CA ASP A 108 15.83 -12.39 -6.23
C ASP A 108 17.17 -13.10 -6.46
N ASN A 109 17.81 -13.55 -5.37
CA ASN A 109 19.04 -14.33 -5.39
C ASN A 109 20.13 -13.80 -6.33
N GLY A 110 20.27 -12.47 -6.43
CA GLY A 110 21.29 -11.81 -7.26
C GLY A 110 20.83 -11.46 -8.67
N ALA A 111 19.55 -11.59 -9.01
CA ALA A 111 19.00 -11.12 -10.27
C ALA A 111 18.97 -9.59 -10.40
N GLY A 112 19.02 -8.85 -9.28
CA GLY A 112 19.09 -7.39 -9.27
C GLY A 112 17.75 -6.69 -9.54
N LEU A 113 16.63 -7.41 -9.42
CA LEU A 113 15.28 -6.88 -9.56
C LEU A 113 14.72 -6.38 -8.22
N ASP A 114 15.24 -6.90 -7.11
CA ASP A 114 14.89 -6.50 -5.75
C ASP A 114 16.01 -5.67 -5.10
N SER A 115 15.69 -4.45 -4.68
CA SER A 115 16.62 -3.55 -4.00
C SER A 115 16.92 -3.95 -2.55
N ALA A 116 16.16 -4.88 -1.96
CA ALA A 116 16.36 -5.37 -0.59
C ALA A 116 16.18 -6.90 -0.52
N PRO A 117 17.08 -7.68 -1.16
CA PRO A 117 16.90 -9.12 -1.31
C PRO A 117 17.29 -9.85 -0.02
N THR A 118 16.33 -9.97 0.90
CA THR A 118 16.45 -10.81 2.09
C THR A 118 15.42 -11.93 2.01
N LEU A 119 15.89 -13.18 2.05
CA LEU A 119 15.01 -14.35 2.04
C LEU A 119 14.05 -14.28 3.24
N GLY A 120 12.78 -14.57 3.00
CA GLY A 120 11.73 -14.53 4.02
C GLY A 120 11.29 -13.11 4.47
N ARG A 121 11.83 -12.04 3.87
CA ARG A 121 11.40 -10.67 4.16
C ARG A 121 9.94 -10.45 3.79
N TYR A 122 9.21 -9.76 4.67
CA TYR A 122 7.88 -9.26 4.34
C TYR A 122 7.99 -7.94 3.58
N GLN A 123 7.20 -7.83 2.51
CA GLN A 123 7.05 -6.60 1.76
C GLN A 123 5.57 -6.22 1.75
N GLY A 124 5.27 -5.02 2.25
CA GLY A 124 3.94 -4.44 2.17
C GLY A 124 3.54 -4.17 0.72
N ASP A 125 2.24 -4.06 0.50
CA ASP A 125 1.69 -3.68 -0.78
C ASP A 125 2.07 -2.24 -1.14
N ASN A 126 2.25 -1.98 -2.43
CA ASN A 126 2.59 -0.66 -2.91
C ASN A 126 2.09 -0.48 -4.35
N ASN A 127 1.63 0.74 -4.65
CA ASN A 127 1.28 1.12 -6.01
C ASN A 127 2.52 1.59 -6.75
N ARG A 128 2.61 1.24 -8.04
CA ARG A 128 3.63 1.82 -8.89
C ARG A 128 3.41 3.33 -8.97
N ALA A 129 4.50 4.08 -8.85
CA ALA A 129 4.49 5.53 -8.99
C ALA A 129 3.84 5.93 -10.34
N HIS A 130 2.88 6.84 -10.26
CA HIS A 130 2.17 7.41 -11.42
C HIS A 130 1.67 8.82 -11.08
N SER A 131 1.29 9.59 -12.10
CA SER A 131 0.79 10.95 -11.96
C SER A 131 -0.58 11.11 -12.63
N HIS A 132 -1.33 12.12 -12.17
CA HIS A 132 -2.57 12.56 -12.77
C HIS A 132 -2.40 14.01 -13.23
N SER A 133 -3.03 14.37 -14.35
CA SER A 133 -3.14 15.75 -14.80
C SER A 133 -4.61 16.17 -14.77
N MET A 134 -4.86 17.42 -14.39
CA MET A 134 -6.18 18.04 -14.48
C MET A 134 -6.17 19.07 -15.61
N GLY A 135 -7.25 19.11 -16.39
CA GLY A 135 -7.49 20.18 -17.35
C GLY A 135 -7.94 21.47 -16.66
N ALA A 136 -7.77 22.61 -17.32
CA ALA A 136 -8.28 23.89 -16.83
C ALA A 136 -9.81 23.86 -16.73
N ALA A 137 -10.39 24.49 -15.69
CA ALA A 137 -11.82 24.50 -15.37
C ALA A 137 -12.72 25.24 -16.40
N GLY A 138 -12.23 25.48 -17.62
CA GLY A 138 -12.90 26.33 -18.60
C GLY A 138 -12.92 27.80 -18.20
N ASN A 139 -13.18 28.67 -19.18
CA ASN A 139 -13.37 30.09 -18.93
C ASN A 139 -14.78 30.32 -18.37
N HIS A 140 -14.92 31.05 -17.27
CA HIS A 140 -16.24 31.50 -16.78
C HIS A 140 -16.23 33.01 -16.52
N SER A 141 -17.36 33.66 -16.71
CA SER A 141 -17.54 35.10 -16.58
C SER A 141 -18.52 35.46 -15.47
N HIS A 142 -18.20 36.48 -14.68
CA HIS A 142 -19.13 37.08 -13.73
C HIS A 142 -19.78 38.32 -14.35
N SER A 143 -21.05 38.58 -14.01
CA SER A 143 -21.75 39.82 -14.32
C SER A 143 -22.32 40.42 -13.04
N MET A 144 -22.19 41.73 -12.87
CA MET A 144 -22.91 42.48 -11.84
C MET A 144 -24.06 43.25 -12.49
N GLY A 145 -25.17 43.37 -11.78
CA GLY A 145 -26.32 44.16 -12.24
C GLY A 145 -25.96 45.64 -12.39
N ALA A 146 -26.62 46.32 -13.33
CA ALA A 146 -26.45 47.74 -13.52
C ALA A 146 -26.89 48.51 -12.26
N ALA A 147 -26.05 49.44 -11.80
CA ALA A 147 -26.40 50.37 -10.74
C ALA A 147 -26.50 51.79 -11.33
N GLY A 148 -27.55 52.51 -10.95
CA GLY A 148 -27.56 53.96 -11.06
C GLY A 148 -28.16 54.55 -12.33
N ASN A 149 -29.38 54.12 -12.68
CA ASN A 149 -30.20 55.00 -13.50
C ASN A 149 -30.63 56.20 -12.65
N HIS A 150 -30.23 57.39 -13.05
CA HIS A 150 -30.56 58.62 -12.33
C HIS A 150 -30.99 59.71 -13.31
N ARG A 151 -31.66 60.72 -12.76
CA ARG A 151 -32.14 61.89 -13.48
C ARG A 151 -31.98 63.12 -12.61
N HIS A 152 -31.84 64.27 -13.23
CA HIS A 152 -31.74 65.53 -12.52
C HIS A 152 -33.07 66.27 -12.61
N GLY A 153 -33.54 66.79 -11.48
CA GLY A 153 -34.73 67.64 -11.40
C GLY A 153 -34.33 69.11 -11.30
N ILE A 154 -34.85 69.95 -12.18
CA ILE A 154 -34.74 71.40 -12.08
C ILE A 154 -36.08 71.94 -11.61
N VAL A 155 -36.08 72.67 -10.50
CA VAL A 155 -37.27 73.39 -10.02
C VAL A 155 -37.46 74.61 -10.93
N GLY A 156 -38.53 74.61 -11.73
CA GLY A 156 -38.93 75.78 -12.51
C GLY A 156 -39.80 76.71 -11.68
N SER A 157 -39.45 78.00 -11.57
CA SER A 157 -40.34 78.96 -10.91
C SER A 157 -41.52 79.29 -11.85
N PRO A 158 -42.78 79.39 -11.36
CA PRO A 158 -43.97 79.65 -12.19
C PRO A 158 -43.94 80.94 -13.04
N ASN A 159 -42.95 81.80 -12.83
CA ASN A 159 -42.76 83.13 -13.42
C ASN A 159 -41.38 83.31 -14.09
N ASP A 160 -40.68 82.22 -14.38
CA ASP A 160 -39.35 82.27 -14.99
C ASP A 160 -39.46 82.47 -16.52
N ASN A 161 -39.13 83.68 -16.99
CA ASN A 161 -39.25 84.09 -18.39
C ASN A 161 -38.00 83.79 -19.23
N THR A 162 -37.12 82.91 -18.73
CA THR A 162 -35.92 82.46 -19.44
C THR A 162 -36.29 81.42 -20.49
N PRO A 163 -35.74 81.48 -21.73
CA PRO A 163 -35.98 80.45 -22.73
C PRO A 163 -35.37 79.12 -22.25
N ARG A 164 -36.21 78.23 -21.73
CA ARG A 164 -35.79 76.88 -21.31
C ARG A 164 -36.00 75.92 -22.47
N VAL A 165 -34.98 75.12 -22.79
CA VAL A 165 -35.12 73.98 -23.69
C VAL A 165 -36.20 73.06 -23.12
N ALA A 166 -37.19 72.67 -23.94
CA ALA A 166 -38.31 71.84 -23.49
C ALA A 166 -37.79 70.54 -22.84
N PRO A 167 -38.29 70.15 -21.65
CA PRO A 167 -37.92 68.89 -21.02
C PRO A 167 -38.50 67.71 -21.80
N ASP A 168 -37.79 66.58 -21.83
CA ASP A 168 -38.26 65.33 -22.45
C ASP A 168 -39.50 64.79 -21.70
N THR A 169 -39.47 64.81 -20.36
CA THR A 169 -40.59 64.34 -19.52
C THR A 169 -41.16 65.44 -18.62
N ALA A 170 -42.18 66.14 -19.09
CA ALA A 170 -43.00 67.03 -18.24
C ALA A 170 -44.06 66.20 -17.50
N ARG A 171 -43.93 66.04 -16.17
CA ARG A 171 -45.05 65.51 -15.37
C ARG A 171 -46.13 66.59 -15.32
N ALA A 172 -47.26 66.36 -15.98
CA ALA A 172 -48.39 67.27 -16.04
C ALA A 172 -48.74 67.81 -14.63
N GLY A 173 -48.64 69.14 -14.45
CA GLY A 173 -48.95 69.85 -13.20
C GLY A 173 -47.82 69.97 -12.17
N GLY A 174 -46.59 69.52 -12.46
CA GLY A 174 -45.44 69.63 -11.55
C GLY A 174 -44.51 70.80 -11.85
N THR A 175 -44.07 71.52 -10.81
CA THR A 175 -43.07 72.62 -10.84
C THR A 175 -41.63 72.14 -11.11
N VAL A 176 -41.41 70.83 -11.20
CA VAL A 176 -40.07 70.23 -11.39
C VAL A 176 -40.02 69.55 -12.75
N MET A 177 -39.06 69.97 -13.56
CA MET A 177 -38.75 69.33 -14.84
C MET A 177 -37.61 68.35 -14.64
N TYR A 178 -37.76 67.12 -15.14
CA TYR A 178 -36.71 66.11 -15.06
C TYR A 178 -36.02 65.94 -16.41
N THR A 179 -34.73 65.68 -16.39
CA THR A 179 -34.04 65.05 -17.52
C THR A 179 -34.53 63.61 -17.67
N ASP A 180 -34.22 62.97 -18.80
CA ASP A 180 -34.37 61.53 -18.89
C ASP A 180 -33.49 60.81 -17.90
N TYR A 181 -33.97 59.61 -17.60
CA TYR A 181 -33.20 58.57 -16.98
C TYR A 181 -32.04 58.18 -17.90
N ALA A 182 -30.82 58.46 -17.47
CA ALA A 182 -29.60 58.17 -18.21
C ALA A 182 -28.49 57.69 -17.28
N GLY A 183 -27.40 57.19 -17.88
CA GLY A 183 -26.21 56.75 -17.14
C GLY A 183 -26.24 55.28 -16.72
N GLU A 184 -27.30 54.53 -17.05
CA GLU A 184 -27.30 53.08 -16.91
C GLU A 184 -26.26 52.46 -17.87
N HIS A 185 -25.26 51.83 -17.30
CA HIS A 185 -24.26 51.08 -18.04
C HIS A 185 -23.78 49.90 -17.19
N THR A 186 -23.20 48.91 -17.87
CA THR A 186 -22.66 47.71 -17.24
C THR A 186 -21.14 47.73 -17.30
N HIS A 187 -20.49 47.27 -16.24
CA HIS A 187 -19.07 46.94 -16.26
C HIS A 187 -18.89 45.43 -16.34
N THR A 188 -18.00 44.98 -17.24
CA THR A 188 -17.42 43.65 -17.17
C THR A 188 -16.17 43.73 -16.30
N ILE A 189 -16.11 42.94 -15.23
CA ILE A 189 -14.88 42.78 -14.46
C ILE A 189 -14.25 41.43 -14.83
N ASN A 190 -13.07 41.50 -15.44
CA ASN A 190 -12.23 40.33 -15.69
C ASN A 190 -11.41 40.02 -14.44
N VAL A 191 -12.05 39.49 -13.39
CA VAL A 191 -11.33 38.98 -12.21
C VAL A 191 -11.20 37.47 -12.35
N ASN A 192 -9.98 36.95 -12.24
CA ASN A 192 -9.78 35.53 -12.02
C ASN A 192 -10.23 35.20 -10.60
N GLY A 193 -11.42 34.61 -10.46
CA GLY A 193 -11.90 34.10 -9.18
C GLY A 193 -10.96 33.02 -8.63
N ASN A 194 -10.64 33.08 -7.34
CA ASN A 194 -9.88 32.02 -6.69
C ASN A 194 -10.76 30.77 -6.58
N HIS A 195 -10.33 29.66 -7.17
CA HIS A 195 -11.00 28.36 -7.05
C HIS A 195 -9.99 27.28 -6.70
N THR A 196 -10.48 26.20 -6.10
CA THR A 196 -9.65 25.07 -5.67
C THR A 196 -10.10 23.79 -6.34
N HIS A 197 -9.13 22.97 -6.75
CA HIS A 197 -9.37 21.58 -7.12
C HIS A 197 -8.88 20.67 -5.99
N SER A 198 -9.69 19.68 -5.64
CA SER A 198 -9.33 18.67 -4.65
C SER A 198 -9.20 17.32 -5.32
N ILE A 199 -8.07 16.64 -5.07
CA ILE A 199 -7.89 15.23 -5.41
C ILE A 199 -8.07 14.48 -4.10
N ASN A 200 -9.12 13.67 -4.03
CA ASN A 200 -9.39 12.82 -2.88
C ASN A 200 -8.62 11.51 -2.99
N SER A 201 -8.32 10.89 -1.85
CA SER A 201 -7.83 9.51 -1.83
C SER A 201 -8.85 8.59 -2.49
N SER A 202 -8.37 7.65 -3.29
CA SER A 202 -9.19 6.63 -3.94
C SER A 202 -8.49 5.29 -3.87
N GLY A 203 -9.19 4.28 -3.35
CA GLY A 203 -8.67 2.92 -3.21
C GLY A 203 -9.31 2.17 -2.04
N ALA A 204 -8.97 0.89 -1.95
CA ALA A 204 -9.25 0.07 -0.78
C ALA A 204 -8.10 0.16 0.24
N THR A 205 -8.26 -0.48 1.39
CA THR A 205 -7.21 -0.59 2.42
C THR A 205 -5.98 -1.36 1.93
N GLU A 206 -6.14 -2.26 0.96
CA GLU A 206 -5.06 -3.07 0.40
C GLU A 206 -5.05 -2.98 -1.13
N THR A 207 -3.84 -2.96 -1.71
CA THR A 207 -3.64 -3.14 -3.16
C THR A 207 -3.77 -4.62 -3.49
N THR A 208 -4.89 -5.00 -4.11
CA THR A 208 -5.20 -6.42 -4.38
C THR A 208 -5.10 -6.76 -5.86
N MET A 209 -4.60 -7.96 -6.13
CA MET A 209 -4.74 -8.64 -7.42
C MET A 209 -5.86 -9.68 -7.33
N LYS A 210 -6.42 -10.12 -8.46
CA LYS A 210 -7.31 -11.29 -8.49
C LYS A 210 -6.57 -12.49 -7.88
N ASN A 211 -7.10 -13.06 -6.81
CA ASN A 211 -6.44 -14.12 -6.04
C ASN A 211 -7.46 -15.13 -5.50
N VAL A 212 -6.97 -16.32 -5.13
CA VAL A 212 -7.73 -17.40 -4.49
C VAL A 212 -6.97 -17.85 -3.24
N THR A 213 -7.68 -18.00 -2.13
CA THR A 213 -7.10 -18.34 -0.83
C THR A 213 -6.89 -19.85 -0.69
N PHE A 214 -5.68 -20.24 -0.29
CA PHE A 214 -5.32 -21.60 0.11
C PHE A 214 -4.82 -21.61 1.55
N LEU A 215 -4.95 -22.75 2.23
CA LEU A 215 -4.26 -22.97 3.49
C LEU A 215 -2.79 -23.26 3.19
N TYR A 216 -1.89 -22.41 3.68
CA TYR A 216 -0.46 -22.69 3.66
C TYR A 216 -0.08 -23.53 4.87
N CYS A 217 0.55 -24.67 4.61
CA CYS A 217 1.14 -25.51 5.64
C CYS A 217 2.64 -25.69 5.39
N ILE A 218 3.38 -25.95 6.46
CA ILE A 218 4.78 -26.36 6.42
C ILE A 218 4.87 -27.83 6.83
N ARG A 219 5.63 -28.61 6.06
CA ARG A 219 5.86 -30.03 6.35
C ARG A 219 6.92 -30.17 7.44
N TYR A 220 6.66 -31.01 8.44
CA TYR A 220 7.54 -31.20 9.59
C TYR A 220 8.12 -32.62 9.74
N GLN A 221 7.63 -33.58 8.95
CA GLN A 221 8.09 -34.98 8.89
C GLN A 221 8.10 -35.52 7.46
#